data_AF-A0A0P7G7Y1-F1
#
_entry.id   AF-A0A0P7G7Y1-F1
#
_cell.length_a   1.000
_cell.length_b   1.000
_cell.length_c   1.000
_cell.angle_alpha   90.00
_cell.angle_beta   90.00
_cell.angle_gamma   90.00
#
_symmetry.space_group_name_H-M   'P 1'
#
loop_
_entity.id
_entity.type
_entity.pdbx_description
1 polymer ?
#
loop_
_entity_poly.entity_id
_entity_poly.type
_entity_poly.pdbx_seq_one_letter_code
_entity_poly.pdbx_strand_id
1 'polypeptide(L)'
;MADSQETQSTIDRNILDFESVLERTGKRTDVLMDILELATAVIMIILFAIGVYDLGLKLVTLITSGEYTNPNAVLKIIDTALLLLIIVEIYRTVIAYVEDLNILPIVLNVALIAMSRKIISFRTGKYATKDDAIMAALAYGLLMVILIAAFYVIHHIQAETEFNIYAAGEEDEEVTG
;
A
#
# COMPACT_ATOMS: atom_id res chain seq x y z
N MET A 1 23.65 -13.90 55.63
CA MET A 1 24.51 -13.35 54.55
C MET A 1 24.77 -14.33 53.40
N ALA A 2 24.37 -15.62 53.48
CA ALA A 2 24.49 -16.58 52.37
C ALA A 2 23.25 -16.64 51.44
N ASP A 3 22.08 -16.23 51.94
CA ASP A 3 20.78 -16.34 51.26
C ASP A 3 20.57 -15.31 50.12
N SER A 4 21.23 -14.16 50.22
CA SER A 4 21.13 -13.08 49.24
C SER A 4 21.96 -13.31 47.97
N GLN A 5 22.98 -14.19 47.99
CA GLN A 5 23.79 -14.48 46.80
C GLN A 5 23.16 -15.56 45.89
N GLU A 6 22.40 -16.49 46.46
CA GLU A 6 21.71 -17.55 45.71
C GLU A 6 20.51 -17.01 44.91
N THR A 7 19.81 -16.03 45.49
CA THR A 7 18.66 -15.36 44.85
C THR A 7 19.11 -14.49 43.67
N GLN A 8 20.24 -13.78 43.79
CA GLN A 8 20.81 -12.97 42.70
C GLN A 8 21.28 -13.85 41.52
N SER A 9 21.92 -14.99 41.80
CA SER A 9 22.37 -15.96 40.78
C SER A 9 21.22 -16.59 39.99
N THR A 10 20.06 -16.76 40.62
CA THR A 10 18.90 -17.39 39.97
C THR A 10 18.15 -16.39 39.07
N ILE A 11 18.13 -15.11 39.45
CA ILE A 11 17.55 -14.04 38.65
C ILE A 11 18.38 -13.81 37.37
N ASP A 12 19.72 -13.69 37.49
CA ASP A 12 20.59 -13.50 36.31
C ASP A 12 20.50 -14.66 35.32
N ARG A 13 20.36 -15.90 35.80
CA ARG A 13 20.25 -17.09 34.95
C ARG A 13 18.95 -17.11 34.15
N ASN A 14 17.84 -16.70 34.78
CA ASN A 14 16.53 -16.64 34.12
C ASN A 14 16.45 -15.50 33.10
N ILE A 15 17.12 -14.36 33.36
CA ILE A 15 17.20 -13.22 32.43
C ILE A 15 17.96 -13.64 31.15
N LEU A 16 19.13 -14.29 31.31
CA LEU A 16 19.94 -14.75 30.18
C LEU A 16 19.26 -15.85 29.35
N ASP A 17 18.51 -16.75 29.98
CA ASP A 17 17.76 -17.80 29.29
C ASP A 17 16.60 -17.20 28.46
N PHE A 18 15.88 -16.21 29.02
CA PHE A 18 14.80 -15.51 28.33
C PHE A 18 15.29 -14.70 27.12
N GLU A 19 16.44 -14.02 27.26
CA GLU A 19 17.09 -13.28 26.17
C GLU A 19 17.48 -14.22 25.01
N SER A 20 17.99 -15.41 25.32
CA SER A 20 18.36 -16.41 24.30
C SER A 20 17.16 -17.02 23.55
N VAL A 21 16.01 -17.13 24.23
CA VAL A 21 14.74 -17.57 23.62
C VAL A 21 14.15 -16.47 22.74
N LEU A 22 14.22 -15.21 23.17
CA LEU A 22 13.84 -14.06 22.35
C LEU A 22 14.75 -13.91 21.12
N GLU A 23 16.06 -14.09 21.26
CA GLU A 23 17.02 -14.00 20.16
C GLU A 23 16.82 -15.13 19.13
N ARG A 24 16.50 -16.35 19.58
CA ARG A 24 16.13 -17.48 18.70
C ARG A 24 14.77 -17.30 18.01
N THR A 25 13.85 -16.56 18.61
CA THR A 25 12.51 -16.30 18.05
C THR A 25 12.54 -15.12 17.06
N GLY A 26 13.33 -14.08 17.35
CA GLY A 26 13.56 -12.94 16.45
C GLY A 26 14.16 -13.38 15.12
N LYS A 27 15.29 -14.11 15.15
CA LYS A 27 15.97 -14.62 13.94
C LYS A 27 15.10 -15.50 13.04
N ARG A 28 14.07 -16.16 13.60
CA ARG A 28 13.13 -16.98 12.81
C ARG A 28 12.05 -16.13 12.14
N THR A 29 11.67 -15.01 12.74
CA THR A 29 10.64 -14.12 12.20
C THR A 29 11.18 -13.31 11.03
N ASP A 30 12.42 -12.83 11.14
CA ASP A 30 13.10 -12.10 10.06
C ASP A 30 13.20 -12.96 8.79
N VAL A 31 13.66 -14.20 8.92
CA VAL A 31 13.76 -15.16 7.80
C VAL A 31 12.40 -15.46 7.19
N LEU A 32 11.33 -15.50 7.99
CA LEU A 32 9.98 -15.73 7.46
C LEU A 32 9.47 -14.53 6.66
N MET A 33 9.77 -13.30 7.10
CA MET A 33 9.42 -12.10 6.33
C MET A 33 10.22 -11.98 5.05
N ASP A 34 11.53 -12.26 5.07
CA ASP A 34 12.36 -12.27 3.87
C ASP A 34 11.84 -13.28 2.82
N ILE A 35 11.40 -14.47 3.27
CA ILE A 35 10.80 -15.48 2.40
C ILE A 35 9.46 -15.00 1.84
N LEU A 36 8.61 -14.38 2.67
CA LEU A 36 7.31 -13.87 2.24
C LEU A 36 7.45 -12.72 1.24
N GLU A 37 8.39 -11.81 1.48
CA GLU A 37 8.74 -10.72 0.58
C GLU A 37 9.21 -11.27 -0.76
N LEU A 38 10.18 -12.18 -0.77
CA LEU A 38 10.71 -12.78 -1.98
C LEU A 38 9.62 -13.55 -2.75
N ALA A 39 8.81 -14.35 -2.05
CA ALA A 39 7.73 -15.09 -2.68
C ALA A 39 6.68 -14.16 -3.31
N THR A 40 6.30 -13.10 -2.58
CA THR A 40 5.33 -12.12 -3.08
C THR A 40 5.89 -11.36 -4.26
N ALA A 41 7.14 -10.89 -4.19
CA ALA A 41 7.81 -10.20 -5.29
C ALA A 41 7.87 -11.09 -6.54
N VAL A 42 8.24 -12.36 -6.42
CA VAL A 42 8.29 -13.30 -7.56
C VAL A 42 6.90 -13.49 -8.18
N ILE A 43 5.86 -13.71 -7.38
CA ILE A 43 4.48 -13.86 -7.87
C ILE A 43 4.05 -12.59 -8.60
N MET A 44 4.30 -11.42 -7.99
CA MET A 44 3.92 -10.12 -8.56
C MET A 44 4.64 -9.84 -9.88
N ILE A 45 5.93 -10.17 -9.97
CA ILE A 45 6.70 -10.06 -11.22
C ILE A 45 6.12 -10.96 -12.30
N ILE A 46 5.77 -12.21 -11.98
CA ILE A 46 5.16 -13.14 -12.94
C ILE A 46 3.81 -12.62 -13.42
N LEU A 47 2.94 -12.19 -12.50
CA LEU A 47 1.63 -11.63 -12.84
C LEU A 47 1.76 -10.36 -13.70
N PHE A 48 2.72 -9.49 -13.35
CA PHE A 48 3.01 -8.29 -14.11
C PHE A 48 3.50 -8.63 -15.51
N ALA A 49 4.42 -9.59 -15.65
CA ALA A 49 4.95 -10.03 -16.94
C ALA A 49 3.85 -10.61 -17.86
N ILE A 50 2.99 -11.48 -17.32
CA ILE A 50 1.83 -12.02 -18.05
C ILE A 50 0.91 -10.88 -18.50
N GLY A 51 0.64 -9.93 -17.61
CA GLY A 51 -0.22 -8.80 -17.92
C GLY A 51 0.38 -7.83 -18.95
N VAL A 52 1.68 -7.56 -18.90
CA VAL A 52 2.40 -6.79 -19.93
C VAL A 52 2.34 -7.50 -21.28
N TYR A 53 2.51 -8.82 -21.28
CA TYR A 53 2.40 -9.63 -22.50
C TYR A 53 1.00 -9.56 -23.10
N ASP A 54 -0.05 -9.72 -22.29
CA ASP A 54 -1.45 -9.59 -22.73
C ASP A 54 -1.76 -8.18 -23.26
N LEU A 55 -1.28 -7.13 -22.58
CA LEU A 55 -1.40 -5.75 -23.03
C LEU A 55 -0.71 -5.53 -24.38
N GLY A 56 0.49 -6.08 -24.55
CA GLY A 56 1.26 -6.03 -25.79
C GLY A 56 0.53 -6.68 -26.96
N LEU A 57 -0.02 -7.90 -26.74
CA LEU A 57 -0.82 -8.58 -27.76
C LEU A 57 -2.05 -7.76 -28.16
N LYS A 58 -2.82 -7.27 -27.19
CA LYS A 58 -3.99 -6.42 -27.45
C LYS A 58 -3.63 -5.15 -28.22
N LEU A 59 -2.49 -4.53 -27.89
CA LEU A 59 -2.00 -3.34 -28.58
C LEU A 59 -1.63 -3.65 -30.03
N VAL A 60 -0.89 -4.73 -30.28
CA VAL A 60 -0.56 -5.17 -31.64
C VAL A 60 -1.83 -5.46 -32.43
N THR A 61 -2.80 -6.17 -31.86
CA THR A 61 -4.09 -6.43 -32.51
C THR A 61 -4.85 -5.15 -32.83
N LEU A 62 -4.85 -4.16 -31.94
CA LEU A 62 -5.52 -2.87 -32.19
C LEU A 62 -4.88 -2.11 -33.36
N ILE A 63 -3.55 -2.12 -33.44
CA ILE A 63 -2.81 -1.46 -34.52
C ILE A 63 -3.06 -2.16 -35.85
N THR A 64 -2.95 -3.49 -35.89
CA THR A 64 -3.07 -4.26 -37.15
C THR A 64 -4.51 -4.32 -37.67
N SER A 65 -5.51 -4.27 -36.79
CA SER A 65 -6.93 -4.22 -37.17
C SER A 65 -7.40 -2.85 -37.65
N GLY A 66 -6.64 -1.77 -37.37
CA GLY A 66 -7.03 -0.40 -37.69
C GLY A 66 -8.12 0.18 -36.78
N GLU A 67 -8.50 -0.50 -35.69
CA GLU A 67 -9.54 -0.06 -34.76
C GLU A 67 -9.05 1.00 -33.75
N TYR A 68 -7.85 1.56 -33.91
CA TYR A 68 -7.27 2.54 -32.96
C TYR A 68 -8.09 3.84 -32.83
N THR A 69 -8.98 4.14 -33.78
CA THR A 69 -9.93 5.26 -33.69
C THR A 69 -11.23 4.90 -32.98
N ASN A 70 -11.49 3.62 -32.71
CA ASN A 70 -12.67 3.17 -31.98
C ASN A 70 -12.46 3.32 -30.47
N PRO A 71 -13.22 4.21 -29.78
CA PRO A 71 -13.04 4.45 -28.35
C PRO A 71 -13.21 3.18 -27.51
N ASN A 72 -14.07 2.25 -27.95
CA ASN A 72 -14.34 1.03 -27.21
C ASN A 72 -13.15 0.06 -27.23
N ALA A 73 -12.39 0.05 -28.33
CA ALA A 73 -11.24 -0.82 -28.48
C ALA A 73 -10.06 -0.28 -27.64
N VAL A 74 -9.83 1.04 -27.68
CA VAL A 74 -8.85 1.73 -26.84
C VAL A 74 -9.15 1.55 -25.35
N LEU A 75 -10.41 1.67 -24.94
CA LEU A 75 -10.82 1.49 -23.54
C LEU A 75 -10.52 0.08 -23.00
N LYS A 76 -10.59 -0.97 -23.83
CA LYS A 76 -10.22 -2.34 -23.41
C LYS A 76 -8.73 -2.47 -23.12
N ILE A 77 -7.89 -1.77 -23.89
CA ILE A 77 -6.44 -1.69 -23.64
C ILE A 77 -6.20 -0.96 -22.34
N ILE A 78 -6.85 0.19 -22.15
CA ILE A 78 -6.79 0.96 -20.91
C ILE A 78 -7.19 0.05 -19.75
N ASP A 79 -8.34 -0.63 -19.78
CA ASP A 79 -8.78 -1.56 -18.72
C ASP A 79 -7.71 -2.62 -18.37
N THR A 80 -6.92 -3.08 -19.36
CA THR A 80 -5.81 -4.02 -19.14
C THR A 80 -4.60 -3.34 -18.51
N ALA A 81 -4.15 -2.19 -19.03
CA ALA A 81 -3.05 -1.42 -18.45
C ALA A 81 -3.37 -0.97 -17.02
N LEU A 82 -4.62 -0.59 -16.79
CA LEU A 82 -5.18 -0.22 -15.50
C LEU A 82 -5.12 -1.38 -14.48
N LEU A 83 -5.29 -2.62 -14.92
CA LEU A 83 -5.08 -3.82 -14.11
C LEU A 83 -3.60 -3.98 -13.75
N LEU A 84 -2.67 -3.74 -14.67
CA LEU A 84 -1.23 -3.78 -14.36
C LEU A 84 -0.83 -2.75 -13.31
N LEU A 85 -1.45 -1.57 -13.36
CA LEU A 85 -1.26 -0.56 -12.32
C LEU A 85 -1.70 -1.09 -10.95
N ILE A 86 -2.82 -1.85 -10.85
CA ILE A 86 -3.23 -2.53 -9.59
C ILE A 86 -2.11 -3.39 -9.03
N ILE A 87 -1.42 -4.13 -9.90
CA ILE A 87 -0.32 -4.99 -9.48
C ILE A 87 0.81 -4.14 -8.90
N VAL A 88 1.22 -3.06 -9.56
CA VAL A 88 2.25 -2.14 -9.03
C VAL A 88 1.83 -1.52 -7.70
N GLU A 89 0.56 -1.19 -7.56
CA GLU A 89 -0.04 -0.60 -6.36
C GLU A 89 -0.04 -1.55 -5.17
N ILE A 90 -0.42 -2.82 -5.39
CA ILE A 90 -0.35 -3.87 -4.37
C ILE A 90 1.12 -4.10 -3.96
N TYR A 91 2.05 -4.15 -4.92
CA TYR A 91 3.47 -4.36 -4.62
C TYR A 91 4.02 -3.28 -3.69
N ARG A 92 3.71 -1.99 -3.94
CA ARG A 92 4.12 -0.89 -3.05
C ARG A 92 3.55 -1.03 -1.64
N THR A 93 2.32 -1.51 -1.53
CA THR A 93 1.69 -1.74 -0.21
C THR A 93 2.36 -2.89 0.53
N VAL A 94 2.72 -3.96 -0.18
CA VAL A 94 3.44 -5.10 0.40
C VAL A 94 4.82 -4.68 0.89
N ILE A 95 5.62 -3.99 0.06
CA ILE A 95 6.96 -3.54 0.46
C ILE A 95 6.88 -2.60 1.65
N ALA A 96 5.94 -1.65 1.64
CA ALA A 96 5.74 -0.76 2.79
C ALA A 96 5.40 -1.50 4.09
N TYR A 97 4.67 -2.62 4.00
CA TYR A 97 4.37 -3.46 5.16
C TYR A 97 5.60 -4.21 5.66
N VAL A 98 6.46 -4.69 4.75
CA VAL A 98 7.70 -5.40 5.10
C VAL A 98 8.77 -4.46 5.65
N GLU A 99 8.85 -3.24 5.13
CA GLU A 99 9.82 -2.22 5.54
C GLU A 99 9.39 -1.43 6.79
N ASP A 100 8.33 -1.83 7.49
CA ASP A 100 7.75 -1.15 8.66
C ASP A 100 7.51 0.36 8.42
N LEU A 101 7.19 0.74 7.19
CA LEU A 101 6.88 2.12 6.83
C LEU A 101 5.48 2.48 7.30
N ASN A 102 5.21 3.79 7.44
CA ASN A 102 3.84 4.27 7.62
C ASN A 102 2.98 3.92 6.39
N ILE A 103 2.19 2.85 6.53
CA ILE A 103 1.41 2.24 5.44
C ILE A 103 0.20 3.11 5.05
N LEU A 104 -0.38 3.82 6.01
CA LEU A 104 -1.62 4.59 5.84
C LEU A 104 -1.53 5.62 4.69
N PRO A 105 -0.54 6.53 4.63
CA PRO A 105 -0.40 7.47 3.51
C PRO A 105 -0.19 6.77 2.16
N ILE A 106 0.53 5.66 2.12
CA ILE A 106 0.82 4.92 0.89
C ILE A 106 -0.47 4.30 0.33
N VAL A 107 -1.23 3.60 1.18
CA VAL A 107 -2.49 2.97 0.81
C VAL A 107 -3.54 4.00 0.40
N LEU A 108 -3.59 5.15 1.07
CA LEU A 108 -4.58 6.19 0.78
C LEU A 108 -4.31 6.88 -0.57
N ASN A 109 -3.04 7.17 -0.88
CA ASN A 109 -2.64 7.64 -2.20
C ASN A 109 -2.98 6.63 -3.30
N VAL A 110 -2.67 5.35 -3.05
CA VAL A 110 -3.01 4.24 -3.96
C VAL A 110 -4.52 4.13 -4.17
N ALA A 111 -5.31 4.25 -3.10
CA ALA A 111 -6.77 4.19 -3.17
C ALA A 111 -7.35 5.34 -4.00
N LEU A 112 -6.82 6.57 -3.85
CA LEU A 112 -7.21 7.72 -4.65
C LEU A 112 -6.92 7.52 -6.14
N ILE A 113 -5.74 6.99 -6.49
CA ILE A 113 -5.37 6.68 -7.87
C ILE A 113 -6.29 5.58 -8.43
N ALA A 114 -6.52 4.52 -7.67
CA ALA A 114 -7.38 3.40 -8.04
C ALA A 114 -8.84 3.82 -8.25
N MET A 115 -9.35 4.76 -7.45
CA MET A 115 -10.70 5.30 -7.60
C MET A 115 -10.80 6.27 -8.78
N SER A 116 -9.81 7.17 -8.93
CA SER A 116 -9.72 8.07 -10.09
C SER A 116 -9.75 7.28 -11.40
N ARG A 117 -9.08 6.14 -11.43
CA ARG A 117 -9.09 5.21 -12.56
C ARG A 117 -10.49 4.66 -12.90
N LYS A 118 -11.31 4.32 -11.88
CA LYS A 118 -12.70 3.89 -12.11
C LYS A 118 -13.55 5.00 -12.72
N ILE A 119 -13.28 6.26 -12.36
CA ILE A 119 -13.94 7.43 -12.93
C ILE A 119 -13.52 7.64 -14.38
N ILE A 120 -12.22 7.56 -14.71
CA ILE A 120 -11.72 7.73 -16.09
C ILE A 120 -12.24 6.63 -17.03
N SER A 121 -12.39 5.39 -16.56
CA SER A 121 -12.97 4.27 -17.34
C SER A 121 -14.51 4.25 -17.32
N PHE A 122 -15.17 5.23 -16.68
CA PHE A 122 -16.63 5.26 -16.58
C PHE A 122 -17.29 5.45 -17.95
N ARG A 123 -18.22 4.55 -18.29
CA ARG A 123 -18.99 4.61 -19.53
C ARG A 123 -20.43 4.17 -19.29
N THR A 124 -21.38 5.02 -19.67
CA THR A 124 -22.82 4.78 -19.53
C THR A 124 -23.31 3.56 -20.32
N GLY A 125 -22.67 3.23 -21.44
CA GLY A 125 -23.02 2.09 -22.29
C GLY A 125 -22.73 0.70 -21.69
N LYS A 126 -22.09 0.59 -20.51
CA LYS A 126 -21.93 -0.69 -19.79
C LYS A 126 -23.14 -1.03 -18.91
N TYR A 127 -24.09 -0.10 -18.74
CA TYR A 127 -25.24 -0.24 -17.85
C TYR A 127 -26.52 -0.56 -18.64
N ALA A 128 -27.43 -1.34 -18.03
CA ALA A 128 -28.66 -1.78 -18.66
C ALA A 128 -29.65 -0.61 -18.87
N THR A 129 -29.72 0.31 -17.89
CA THR A 129 -30.55 1.50 -17.95
C THR A 129 -29.74 2.77 -17.68
N LYS A 130 -30.32 3.94 -18.04
CA LYS A 130 -29.72 5.24 -17.71
C LYS A 130 -29.70 5.48 -16.20
N ASP A 131 -30.70 4.99 -15.48
CA ASP A 131 -30.80 5.16 -14.04
C ASP A 131 -29.70 4.37 -13.31
N ASP A 132 -29.38 3.16 -13.77
CA ASP A 132 -28.26 2.38 -13.25
C ASP A 132 -26.92 3.12 -13.43
N ALA A 133 -26.74 3.76 -14.59
CA ALA A 133 -25.54 4.53 -14.87
C ALA A 133 -25.42 5.76 -13.96
N ILE A 134 -26.53 6.48 -13.73
CA ILE A 134 -26.56 7.63 -12.82
C ILE A 134 -26.27 7.18 -11.39
N MET A 135 -26.89 6.09 -10.94
CA MET A 135 -26.66 5.54 -9.60
C MET A 135 -25.21 5.13 -9.39
N ALA A 136 -24.59 4.48 -10.38
CA ALA A 136 -23.18 4.12 -10.34
C ALA A 136 -22.26 5.36 -10.33
N ALA A 137 -22.57 6.38 -11.13
CA ALA A 137 -21.80 7.63 -11.16
C ALA A 137 -21.86 8.35 -9.79
N LEU A 138 -23.05 8.41 -9.18
CA LEU A 138 -23.24 8.98 -7.85
C LEU A 138 -22.47 8.19 -6.78
N ALA A 139 -22.50 6.86 -6.83
CA ALA A 139 -21.75 6.02 -5.92
C ALA A 139 -20.23 6.24 -6.05
N TYR A 140 -19.70 6.30 -7.27
CA TYR A 140 -18.28 6.59 -7.51
C TYR A 140 -17.90 8.01 -7.07
N GLY A 141 -18.76 9.00 -7.31
CA GLY A 141 -18.56 10.37 -6.84
C GLY A 141 -18.52 10.45 -5.32
N LEU A 142 -19.48 9.80 -4.64
CA LEU A 142 -19.53 9.75 -3.18
C LEU A 142 -18.29 9.06 -2.58
N LEU A 143 -17.88 7.92 -3.12
CA LEU A 143 -16.66 7.22 -2.68
C LEU A 143 -15.42 8.09 -2.86
N MET A 144 -15.31 8.83 -3.96
CA MET A 144 -14.20 9.74 -4.19
C MET A 144 -14.18 10.88 -3.17
N VAL A 145 -15.33 11.48 -2.86
CA VAL A 145 -15.43 12.53 -1.83
C VAL A 145 -15.01 12.00 -0.46
N ILE A 146 -15.45 10.80 -0.08
CA ILE A 146 -15.07 10.15 1.19
C ILE A 146 -13.56 9.90 1.23
N LEU A 147 -12.96 9.41 0.14
CA LEU A 147 -11.52 9.17 0.06
C LEU A 147 -10.71 10.47 0.16
N ILE A 148 -11.14 11.54 -0.52
CA ILE A 148 -10.50 12.86 -0.43
C ILE A 148 -10.60 13.41 0.99
N ALA A 149 -11.76 13.26 1.64
CA ALA A 149 -11.95 13.68 3.02
C ALA A 149 -11.04 12.91 3.98
N ALA A 150 -10.98 11.58 3.84
CA ALA A 150 -10.07 10.73 4.63
C ALA A 150 -8.59 11.11 4.40
N PHE A 151 -8.21 11.39 3.15
CA PHE A 151 -6.89 11.90 2.80
C PHE A 151 -6.58 13.20 3.49
N TYR A 152 -7.49 14.17 3.43
CA TYR A 152 -7.30 15.46 4.07
C TYR A 152 -7.14 15.34 5.59
N VAL A 153 -8.00 14.57 6.26
CA VAL A 153 -7.95 14.38 7.72
C VAL A 153 -6.64 13.73 8.16
N ILE A 154 -6.25 12.62 7.51
CA ILE A 154 -5.04 11.88 7.89
C ILE A 154 -3.78 12.71 7.62
N HIS A 155 -3.73 13.40 6.48
CA HIS A 155 -2.57 14.20 6.13
C HIS A 155 -2.40 15.43 7.04
N HIS A 156 -3.51 16.03 7.50
CA HIS A 156 -3.45 17.18 8.39
C HIS A 156 -2.99 16.81 9.80
N ILE A 157 -3.45 15.67 10.34
CA ILE A 157 -3.02 15.17 11.66
C ILE A 157 -1.51 14.87 11.66
N GLN A 158 -0.98 14.32 10.56
CA GLN A 158 0.45 14.04 10.44
C GLN A 158 1.30 15.31 10.39
N ALA A 159 0.85 16.34 9.67
CA ALA A 159 1.55 17.62 9.58
C ALA A 159 1.61 18.36 10.93
N GLU A 160 0.55 18.31 11.74
CA GLU A 160 0.55 18.88 13.09
C GLU A 160 1.50 18.12 14.04
N THR A 161 1.64 16.80 13.88
CA THR A 161 2.48 15.97 14.75
C THR A 161 3.96 16.24 14.52
N GLU A 162 4.40 16.33 13.26
CA GLU A 162 5.80 16.71 12.96
C GLU A 162 6.09 18.14 13.42
N PHE A 163 5.20 19.10 13.15
CA PHE A 163 5.37 20.50 13.57
C PHE A 163 5.48 20.65 15.10
N ASN A 164 4.67 19.91 15.87
CA ASN A 164 4.68 19.97 17.34
C ASN A 164 5.96 19.39 17.96
N ILE A 165 6.59 18.40 17.31
CA ILE A 165 7.87 17.83 17.77
C ILE A 165 9.03 18.81 17.51
N TYR A 166 9.00 19.55 16.40
CA TYR A 166 10.00 20.59 16.13
C TYR A 166 9.84 21.82 17.04
N ALA A 167 8.60 22.23 17.33
CA ALA A 167 8.34 23.35 18.25
C ALA A 167 8.73 23.03 19.70
N ALA A 168 8.55 21.78 20.15
CA ALA A 168 8.96 21.34 21.49
C ALA A 168 10.49 21.22 21.64
N GLY A 169 11.24 21.08 20.55
CA GLY A 169 12.70 20.98 20.57
C GLY A 169 13.43 22.32 20.69
N GLU A 170 12.79 23.44 20.37
CA GLU A 170 13.37 24.80 20.51
C GLU A 170 13.20 25.36 21.94
N GLU A 171 12.19 24.92 22.69
CA GLU A 171 11.94 25.42 24.07
C GLU A 171 12.96 24.89 25.10
N ASP A 172 13.62 23.76 24.83
CA ASP A 172 14.61 23.17 25.75
C ASP A 172 16.04 23.73 25.57
N GLU A 173 16.36 24.36 24.43
CA GLU A 173 17.69 24.98 24.22
C GLU A 173 17.80 26.41 24.77
N GLU A 174 16.70 27.15 24.90
CA GLU A 174 16.72 28.54 25.41
C GLU A 174 16.89 28.66 26.94
N VAL A 175 16.81 27.56 27.70
CA VAL A 175 16.87 27.58 29.18
C VAL A 175 18.29 27.30 29.72
N THR A 176 19.29 27.10 28.86
CA THR A 176 20.69 26.83 29.29
C THR A 176 21.74 27.86 28.84
N GLY A 177 21.31 29.04 28.38
CA GLY A 177 22.19 30.17 28.04
C GLY A 177 22.52 31.11 29.20
#